data_AF-A0AAX4H9C6-F1
#
_entry.id   AF-A0AAX4H9C6-F1
#
_cell.length_a   1.000
_cell.length_b   1.000
_cell.length_c   1.000
_cell.angle_alpha   90.00
_cell.angle_beta   90.00
_cell.angle_gamma   90.00
#
_symmetry.space_group_name_H-M   'P 1'
#
loop_
_entity.id
_entity.type
_entity.pdbx_description
1 polymer ?
#
loop_
_entity_poly.entity_id
_entity_poly.type
_entity_poly.pdbx_seq_one_letter_code
_entity_poly.pdbx_strand_id
1 'polypeptide(L)'
;MARTNREILTGGSKYRQKQAKKYGVEEVVFNKDERQEYLTGFHKRKVERQKKAKSFYEEQERLAKIEERKKAREERQKEFEDKIKELDTVKELRLGKSHLDGDNEEDQHSDANEEKTSWNGFDSASEDGEDNKREGKEEEEEEETEEPLKGILHTKHVYKIDDPRVLGDAVVDEETTVSVDSVENPYMVKAGVSLVEIAKANHVNLQKSEEVLEKSIDRAKKYAVICGVDKSKPKQKKKKFRYLTKGERRENNRKAKLSKMKSRNRD
;
A
#
# COMPACT_ATOMS: atom_id res chain seq x y z
N MET A 1 -47.33 7.15 -5.98
CA MET A 1 -47.79 7.62 -7.30
C MET A 1 -46.74 7.28 -8.35
N ALA A 2 -47.14 6.69 -9.48
CA ALA A 2 -46.22 6.37 -10.57
C ALA A 2 -45.73 7.67 -11.25
N ARG A 3 -44.44 7.71 -11.64
CA ARG A 3 -43.89 8.86 -12.38
C ARG A 3 -44.58 8.97 -13.74
N THR A 4 -44.92 10.18 -14.14
CA THR A 4 -45.55 10.42 -15.43
C THR A 4 -44.58 10.15 -16.59
N ASN A 5 -45.07 9.74 -17.76
CA ASN A 5 -44.22 9.50 -18.93
C ASN A 5 -43.35 10.72 -19.29
N ARG A 6 -43.88 11.93 -19.10
CA ARG A 6 -43.13 13.18 -19.28
C ARG A 6 -41.96 13.30 -18.31
N GLU A 7 -42.12 12.91 -17.05
CA GLU A 7 -41.04 12.93 -16.05
C GLU A 7 -39.96 11.88 -16.31
N ILE A 8 -40.35 10.70 -16.80
CA ILE A 8 -39.42 9.64 -17.18
C ILE A 8 -38.57 10.08 -18.37
N LEU A 9 -39.21 10.65 -19.41
CA LEU A 9 -38.53 11.12 -20.62
C LEU A 9 -37.68 12.39 -20.36
N THR A 10 -38.13 13.31 -19.51
CA THR A 10 -37.38 14.54 -19.18
C THR A 10 -36.37 14.38 -18.05
N GLY A 11 -36.40 13.25 -17.33
CA GLY A 11 -35.50 12.95 -16.21
C GLY A 11 -34.03 12.99 -16.60
N GLY A 12 -33.68 12.55 -17.81
CA GLY A 12 -32.30 12.60 -18.33
C GLY A 12 -31.78 14.03 -18.52
N SER A 13 -32.63 14.95 -19.00
CA SER A 13 -32.28 16.37 -19.15
C SER A 13 -32.07 17.04 -17.79
N LYS A 14 -32.99 16.80 -16.84
CA LYS A 14 -32.87 17.30 -15.45
C LYS A 14 -31.63 16.72 -14.76
N TYR A 15 -31.30 15.45 -14.99
CA TYR A 15 -30.08 14.83 -14.48
C TYR A 15 -28.83 15.50 -15.04
N ARG A 16 -28.76 15.73 -16.36
CA ARG A 16 -27.64 16.45 -16.99
C ARG A 16 -27.48 17.86 -16.42
N GLN A 17 -28.57 18.60 -16.25
CA GLN A 17 -28.54 19.95 -15.64
C GLN A 17 -28.06 19.90 -14.19
N LYS A 18 -28.52 18.94 -13.39
CA LYS A 18 -28.03 18.74 -12.01
C LYS A 18 -26.54 18.37 -11.97
N GLN A 19 -26.09 17.48 -12.85
CA GLN A 19 -24.67 17.09 -12.94
C GLN A 19 -23.79 18.26 -13.38
N ALA A 20 -24.24 19.09 -14.32
CA ALA A 20 -23.53 20.29 -14.71
C ALA A 20 -23.40 21.30 -13.55
N LYS A 21 -24.43 21.43 -12.71
CA LYS A 21 -24.41 22.30 -11.52
C LYS A 21 -23.60 21.77 -10.33
N LYS A 22 -23.35 20.46 -10.24
CA LYS A 22 -22.56 19.87 -9.13
C LYS A 22 -21.11 20.38 -9.09
N TYR A 23 -20.55 20.70 -10.25
CA TYR A 23 -19.16 21.13 -10.39
C TYR A 23 -19.03 22.51 -11.06
N GLY A 24 -20.16 23.12 -11.47
CA GLY A 24 -20.19 24.45 -12.05
C GLY A 24 -20.39 25.50 -10.97
N VAL A 25 -19.53 26.51 -10.94
CA VAL A 25 -19.68 27.70 -10.08
C VAL A 25 -20.66 28.67 -10.77
N GLU A 26 -21.54 29.30 -10.00
CA GLU A 26 -22.59 30.20 -10.52
C GLU A 26 -22.01 31.50 -11.13
N GLU A 27 -20.92 32.01 -10.58
CA GLU A 27 -20.20 33.19 -11.07
C GLU A 27 -18.68 33.00 -10.87
N VAL A 28 -17.88 33.44 -11.85
CA VAL A 28 -16.41 33.43 -11.77
C VAL A 28 -15.93 34.87 -11.64
N VAL A 29 -15.61 35.28 -10.41
CA VAL A 29 -15.03 36.61 -10.12
C VAL A 29 -13.52 36.54 -10.23
N PHE A 30 -12.91 37.46 -10.97
CA PHE A 30 -11.46 37.50 -11.16
C PHE A 30 -10.80 38.41 -10.13
N ASN A 31 -10.36 37.83 -9.02
CA ASN A 31 -9.58 38.52 -8.00
C ASN A 31 -8.10 38.57 -8.40
N LYS A 32 -7.57 39.78 -8.60
CA LYS A 32 -6.17 39.98 -9.01
C LYS A 32 -5.19 39.52 -7.92
N ASP A 33 -5.55 39.71 -6.66
CA ASP A 33 -4.71 39.35 -5.52
C ASP A 33 -4.62 37.82 -5.38
N GLU A 34 -5.74 37.10 -5.45
CA GLU A 34 -5.76 35.63 -5.50
C GLU A 34 -4.97 35.08 -6.69
N ARG A 35 -5.03 35.76 -7.85
CA ARG A 35 -4.19 35.38 -8.99
C ARG A 35 -2.71 35.59 -8.70
N GLN A 36 -2.33 36.69 -8.05
CA GLN A 36 -0.93 36.92 -7.68
C GLN A 36 -0.46 35.87 -6.69
N GLU A 37 -1.24 35.55 -5.65
CA GLU A 37 -0.96 34.47 -4.71
C GLU A 37 -0.89 33.10 -5.39
N TYR A 38 -1.75 32.85 -6.37
CA TYR A 38 -1.68 31.64 -7.17
C TYR A 38 -0.44 31.64 -8.08
N LEU A 39 0.03 32.76 -8.60
CA LEU A 39 1.24 32.77 -9.43
C LEU A 39 2.52 32.68 -8.60
N THR A 40 2.57 33.24 -7.39
CA THR A 40 3.79 33.26 -6.56
C THR A 40 3.82 32.14 -5.52
N GLY A 41 2.66 31.65 -5.08
CA GLY A 41 2.49 30.65 -4.02
C GLY A 41 2.70 29.19 -4.44
N PHE A 42 3.61 28.90 -5.38
CA PHE A 42 3.86 27.53 -5.82
C PHE A 42 4.27 26.60 -4.68
N HIS A 43 5.09 27.09 -3.74
CA HIS A 43 5.47 26.33 -2.55
C HIS A 43 4.27 26.05 -1.65
N LYS A 44 3.42 27.05 -1.39
CA LYS A 44 2.16 26.89 -0.63
C LYS A 44 1.27 25.80 -1.25
N ARG A 45 1.05 25.84 -2.57
CA ARG A 45 0.30 24.79 -3.28
C ARG A 45 0.95 23.42 -3.24
N LYS A 46 2.29 23.36 -3.29
CA LYS A 46 3.03 22.09 -3.19
C LYS A 46 2.81 21.46 -1.80
N VAL A 47 2.92 22.26 -0.76
CA VAL A 47 2.66 21.86 0.64
C VAL A 47 1.20 21.46 0.83
N GLU A 48 0.25 22.24 0.32
CA GLU A 48 -1.18 21.90 0.37
C GLU A 48 -1.49 20.57 -0.34
N ARG A 49 -0.91 20.33 -1.52
CA ARG A 49 -1.05 19.04 -2.22
C ARG A 49 -0.50 17.88 -1.39
N GLN A 50 0.66 18.06 -0.75
CA GLN A 50 1.22 17.05 0.15
C GLN A 50 0.31 16.80 1.36
N LYS A 51 -0.18 17.86 2.01
CA LYS A 51 -1.12 17.76 3.14
C LYS A 51 -2.41 17.04 2.74
N LYS A 52 -3.00 17.41 1.60
CA LYS A 52 -4.21 16.77 1.06
C LYS A 52 -3.98 15.30 0.71
N ALA A 53 -2.80 14.95 0.19
CA ALA A 53 -2.46 13.56 -0.06
C ALA A 53 -2.35 12.77 1.25
N LYS A 54 -1.68 13.33 2.27
CA LYS A 54 -1.59 12.73 3.61
C LYS A 54 -2.97 12.52 4.23
N SER A 55 -3.81 13.55 4.26
CA SER A 55 -5.16 13.47 4.84
C SER A 55 -6.04 12.44 4.12
N PHE A 56 -5.92 12.33 2.79
CA PHE A 56 -6.64 11.31 2.02
C PHE A 56 -6.22 9.89 2.43
N TYR A 57 -4.92 9.63 2.60
CA TYR A 57 -4.45 8.31 3.05
C TYR A 57 -4.92 8.01 4.49
N GLU A 58 -4.85 8.99 5.40
CA GLU A 58 -5.35 8.85 6.76
C GLU A 58 -6.85 8.51 6.80
N GLU A 59 -7.66 9.15 5.95
CA GLU A 59 -9.09 8.83 5.83
C GLU A 59 -9.32 7.40 5.31
N GLN A 60 -8.55 6.97 4.30
CA GLN A 60 -8.64 5.61 3.78
C GLN A 60 -8.24 4.56 4.83
N GLU A 61 -7.16 4.79 5.56
CA GLU A 61 -6.72 3.90 6.64
C GLU A 61 -7.75 3.83 7.78
N ARG A 62 -8.34 4.97 8.16
CA ARG A 62 -9.42 5.00 9.14
C ARG A 62 -10.62 4.17 8.69
N LEU A 63 -11.03 4.31 7.44
CA LEU A 63 -12.14 3.53 6.87
C LEU A 63 -11.81 2.03 6.83
N ALA A 64 -10.60 1.67 6.38
CA ALA A 64 -10.14 0.27 6.37
C ALA A 64 -10.16 -0.35 7.77
N LYS A 65 -9.67 0.38 8.79
CA LYS A 65 -9.67 -0.07 10.19
C LYS A 65 -11.09 -0.26 10.74
N ILE A 66 -12.04 0.60 10.35
CA ILE A 66 -13.45 0.45 10.71
C ILE A 66 -14.04 -0.81 10.06
N GLU A 67 -13.76 -1.04 8.78
CA GLU A 67 -14.21 -2.24 8.06
C GLU A 67 -13.62 -3.52 8.64
N GLU A 68 -12.32 -3.54 8.98
CA GLU A 68 -11.67 -4.67 9.65
C GLU A 68 -12.32 -4.97 11.00
N ARG A 69 -12.55 -3.94 11.83
CA ARG A 69 -13.26 -4.10 13.10
C ARG A 69 -14.67 -4.63 12.92
N LYS A 70 -15.36 -4.20 11.86
CA LYS A 70 -16.70 -4.69 11.54
C LYS A 70 -16.66 -6.16 11.14
N LYS A 71 -15.74 -6.56 10.24
CA LYS A 71 -15.53 -7.95 9.84
C LYS A 71 -15.20 -8.85 11.02
N ALA A 72 -14.28 -8.42 11.89
CA ALA A 72 -13.93 -9.19 13.10
C ALA A 72 -15.08 -9.30 14.13
N ARG A 73 -16.05 -8.37 14.11
CA ARG A 73 -17.27 -8.51 14.92
C ARG A 73 -18.25 -9.49 14.27
N GLU A 74 -18.43 -9.40 12.95
CA GLU A 74 -19.28 -10.32 12.20
C GLU A 74 -18.75 -11.77 12.25
N GLU A 75 -17.44 -11.96 12.16
CA GLU A 75 -16.80 -13.28 12.31
C GLU A 75 -17.03 -13.85 13.71
N ARG A 76 -16.81 -13.06 14.76
CA ARG A 76 -17.10 -13.50 16.15
C ARG A 76 -18.58 -13.82 16.37
N GLN A 77 -19.48 -13.05 15.77
CA GLN A 77 -20.92 -13.33 15.85
C GLN A 77 -21.27 -14.64 15.14
N LYS A 78 -20.72 -14.89 13.95
CA LYS A 78 -20.91 -16.16 13.22
C LYS A 78 -20.35 -17.35 14.00
N GLU A 79 -19.12 -17.25 14.51
CA GLU A 79 -18.53 -18.29 15.35
C GLU A 79 -19.39 -18.58 16.59
N PHE A 80 -19.99 -17.55 17.18
CA PHE A 80 -20.88 -17.71 18.33
C PHE A 80 -22.20 -18.38 17.93
N GLU A 81 -22.82 -17.98 16.82
CA GLU A 81 -24.01 -18.63 16.27
C GLU A 81 -23.75 -20.09 15.91
N ASP A 82 -22.60 -20.40 15.31
CA ASP A 82 -22.23 -21.75 14.94
C ASP A 82 -22.00 -22.62 16.19
N LYS A 83 -21.35 -22.07 17.24
CA LYS A 83 -21.24 -22.74 18.54
C LYS A 83 -22.60 -22.99 19.19
N ILE A 84 -23.55 -22.04 19.11
CA ILE A 84 -24.92 -22.26 19.61
C ILE A 84 -25.61 -23.39 18.84
N LYS A 85 -25.53 -23.39 17.50
CA LYS A 85 -26.09 -24.47 16.68
C LYS A 85 -25.45 -25.82 17.00
N GLU A 86 -24.13 -25.87 17.19
CA GLU A 86 -23.43 -27.10 17.63
C GLU A 86 -23.94 -27.56 18.99
N LEU A 87 -24.12 -26.67 19.96
CA LEU A 87 -24.69 -27.02 21.26
C LEU A 87 -26.14 -27.50 21.17
N ASP A 88 -26.97 -26.85 20.35
CA ASP A 88 -28.37 -27.24 20.16
C ASP A 88 -28.48 -28.60 19.45
N THR A 89 -27.65 -28.87 18.44
CA THR A 89 -27.61 -30.19 17.78
C THR A 89 -27.14 -31.29 18.74
N VAL A 90 -26.15 -31.03 19.60
CA VAL A 90 -25.71 -31.98 20.64
C VAL A 90 -26.80 -32.21 21.68
N LYS A 91 -27.54 -31.18 22.09
CA LYS A 91 -28.70 -31.32 22.99
C LYS A 91 -29.82 -32.13 22.34
N GLU A 92 -30.15 -31.89 21.07
CA GLU A 92 -31.15 -32.67 20.34
C GLU A 92 -30.72 -34.14 20.20
N LEU A 93 -29.45 -34.41 19.90
CA LEU A 93 -28.88 -35.77 19.88
C LEU A 93 -28.94 -36.46 21.25
N ARG A 94 -28.75 -35.70 22.34
CA ARG A 94 -28.85 -36.19 23.72
C ARG A 94 -30.29 -36.44 24.14
N LEU A 95 -31.24 -35.55 23.80
CA LEU A 95 -32.67 -35.73 24.06
C LEU A 95 -33.26 -36.87 23.22
N GLY A 96 -32.85 -37.01 21.96
CA GLY A 96 -33.25 -38.13 21.09
C GLY A 96 -32.72 -39.48 21.58
N LYS A 97 -31.67 -39.49 22.42
CA LYS A 97 -31.11 -40.70 23.04
C LYS A 97 -31.61 -40.94 24.47
N SER A 98 -32.21 -39.95 25.12
CA SER A 98 -32.82 -40.09 26.46
C SER A 98 -34.32 -40.40 26.42
N HIS A 99 -34.96 -40.48 25.25
CA HIS A 99 -36.36 -40.92 25.14
C HIS A 99 -36.54 -42.46 25.10
N LEU A 100 -35.50 -43.23 25.44
CA LEU A 100 -35.58 -44.69 25.56
C LEU A 100 -35.28 -45.25 26.96
N ASP A 101 -34.98 -44.42 27.95
CA ASP A 101 -34.94 -44.85 29.35
C ASP A 101 -35.64 -43.78 30.19
N GLY A 102 -36.86 -44.09 30.62
CA GLY A 102 -37.52 -43.34 31.67
C GLY A 102 -36.95 -43.76 33.01
N ASP A 103 -36.63 -42.80 33.88
CA ASP A 103 -37.29 -42.70 35.17
C ASP A 103 -37.00 -41.32 35.80
N ASN A 104 -37.97 -40.91 36.60
CA ASN A 104 -38.06 -39.81 37.52
C ASN A 104 -36.77 -39.55 38.34
N GLU A 105 -36.44 -38.30 38.66
CA GLU A 105 -36.20 -37.81 40.04
C GLU A 105 -36.22 -36.28 40.07
N GLU A 106 -36.99 -35.77 41.03
CA GLU A 106 -37.00 -34.39 41.49
C GLU A 106 -35.61 -34.00 42.01
N ASP A 107 -35.10 -32.82 41.64
CA ASP A 107 -34.10 -32.15 42.46
C ASP A 107 -34.44 -30.66 42.57
N GLN A 108 -35.16 -30.35 43.66
CA GLN A 108 -35.27 -29.02 44.20
C GLN A 108 -34.04 -28.77 45.07
N HIS A 109 -33.18 -27.83 44.69
CA HIS A 109 -32.41 -27.10 45.70
C HIS A 109 -32.08 -25.66 45.29
N SER A 110 -32.71 -24.74 46.05
CA SER A 110 -32.25 -23.47 46.64
C SER A 110 -31.33 -22.56 45.82
N ASP A 111 -31.72 -21.33 45.49
CA ASP A 111 -31.88 -20.12 46.33
C ASP A 111 -30.66 -19.19 46.24
N ALA A 112 -30.97 -17.91 46.01
CA ALA A 112 -30.20 -16.69 46.19
C ALA A 112 -28.68 -16.68 45.93
N ASN A 113 -28.25 -15.94 44.91
CA ASN A 113 -27.66 -14.62 45.20
C ASN A 113 -27.73 -13.68 43.98
N GLU A 114 -28.41 -12.56 44.21
CA GLU A 114 -28.56 -11.43 43.34
C GLU A 114 -27.33 -10.52 43.53
N GLU A 115 -26.28 -10.70 42.73
CA GLU A 115 -25.25 -9.66 42.56
C GLU A 115 -25.15 -9.26 41.09
N LYS A 116 -25.97 -8.27 40.74
CA LYS A 116 -25.78 -7.39 39.59
C LYS A 116 -24.43 -6.68 39.76
N THR A 117 -23.34 -7.30 39.32
CA THR A 117 -22.11 -6.56 39.03
C THR A 117 -22.33 -5.77 37.75
N SER A 118 -22.99 -4.62 37.91
CA SER A 118 -23.07 -3.57 36.92
C SER A 118 -21.65 -3.24 36.47
N TRP A 119 -21.33 -3.60 35.24
CA TRP A 119 -20.10 -3.21 34.57
C TRP A 119 -20.02 -1.67 34.52
N ASN A 120 -19.21 -1.07 35.39
CA ASN A 120 -18.89 0.35 35.35
C ASN A 120 -17.93 0.58 34.18
N GLY A 121 -18.51 0.81 33.00
CA GLY A 121 -17.77 1.26 31.82
C GLY A 121 -17.06 2.58 32.10
N PHE A 122 -15.83 2.68 31.60
CA PHE A 122 -14.94 3.84 31.62
C PHE A 122 -15.66 5.15 31.95
N ASP A 123 -15.45 5.61 33.18
CA ASP A 123 -15.89 6.91 33.64
C ASP A 123 -15.16 7.96 32.80
N SER A 124 -15.91 8.59 31.90
CA SER A 124 -15.50 9.78 31.19
C SER A 124 -15.64 10.96 32.14
N ALA A 125 -14.63 11.18 32.97
CA ALA A 125 -14.43 12.46 33.63
C ALA A 125 -13.59 13.35 32.70
N SER A 126 -14.29 14.16 31.93
CA SER A 126 -13.81 15.46 31.45
C SER A 126 -13.33 16.28 32.64
N GLU A 127 -12.07 16.68 32.64
CA GLU A 127 -11.62 17.83 33.43
C GLU A 127 -10.89 18.77 32.46
N ASP A 128 -11.66 19.78 32.07
CA ASP A 128 -11.26 20.87 31.20
C ASP A 128 -10.21 21.76 31.88
N GLY A 129 -9.20 22.13 31.09
CA GLY A 129 -8.73 23.51 31.02
C GLY A 129 -7.86 24.04 32.15
N GLU A 130 -6.55 24.12 31.90
CA GLU A 130 -5.82 25.33 32.29
C GLU A 130 -4.72 25.68 31.29
N ASP A 131 -4.88 26.87 30.73
CA ASP A 131 -3.97 27.66 29.91
C ASP A 131 -2.70 28.01 30.70
N ASN A 132 -1.50 27.82 30.12
CA ASN A 132 -0.40 28.79 30.24
C ASN A 132 0.76 28.53 29.26
N LYS A 133 0.73 29.28 28.14
CA LYS A 133 1.72 30.32 27.79
C LYS A 133 3.23 29.95 27.78
N ARG A 134 3.70 29.71 26.55
CA ARG A 134 4.75 30.49 25.83
C ARG A 134 6.21 30.43 26.31
N GLU A 135 7.08 29.92 25.42
CA GLU A 135 8.40 30.44 24.99
C GLU A 135 8.95 29.39 24.00
N GLY A 136 9.32 29.68 22.74
CA GLY A 136 10.07 30.81 22.26
C GLY A 136 11.57 30.49 22.30
N LYS A 137 12.05 29.57 21.44
CA LYS A 137 13.48 29.48 21.16
C LYS A 137 13.77 29.06 19.72
N GLU A 138 14.45 29.99 19.05
CA GLU A 138 15.00 29.98 17.71
C GLU A 138 16.33 29.18 17.67
N GLU A 139 16.62 28.65 16.47
CA GLU A 139 17.93 28.30 15.90
C GLU A 139 18.66 27.08 16.55
N GLU A 140 19.21 26.10 15.81
CA GLU A 140 20.05 26.22 14.60
C GLU A 140 19.85 25.03 13.62
N GLU A 141 20.16 25.32 12.35
CA GLU A 141 20.22 24.43 11.20
C GLU A 141 21.46 23.53 11.26
N GLU A 142 21.31 22.21 11.08
CA GLU A 142 22.36 21.37 10.48
C GLU A 142 21.73 20.35 9.51
N GLU A 143 22.44 20.14 8.42
CA GLU A 143 21.98 19.64 7.11
C GLU A 143 21.71 18.12 7.09
N GLU A 144 20.46 17.71 6.83
CA GLU A 144 20.15 16.36 6.35
C GLU A 144 20.01 16.37 4.82
N THR A 145 21.08 15.98 4.12
CA THR A 145 21.04 15.71 2.68
C THR A 145 20.41 14.34 2.41
N GLU A 146 19.08 14.30 2.26
CA GLU A 146 18.38 13.15 1.68
C GLU A 146 17.64 13.57 0.39
N GLU A 147 18.29 13.40 -0.76
CA GLU A 147 17.65 13.56 -2.07
C GLU A 147 16.98 12.26 -2.54
N PRO A 148 15.67 12.28 -2.86
CA PRO A 148 15.06 11.23 -3.67
C PRO A 148 15.08 11.59 -5.17
N LEU A 149 16.00 10.95 -5.89
CA LEU A 149 15.96 10.41 -7.26
C LEU A 149 15.14 11.18 -8.32
N LYS A 150 15.81 12.08 -9.05
CA LYS A 150 15.33 12.61 -10.34
C LYS A 150 15.54 11.59 -11.46
N GLY A 151 14.54 11.46 -12.32
CA GLY A 151 14.56 10.58 -13.49
C GLY A 151 15.71 10.87 -14.46
N ILE A 152 16.36 9.78 -14.85
CA ILE A 152 17.40 9.61 -15.88
C ILE A 152 17.04 10.27 -17.22
N LEU A 153 17.30 11.56 -17.36
CA LEU A 153 17.85 12.09 -18.61
C LEU A 153 19.36 12.17 -18.41
N HIS A 154 20.09 11.21 -18.97
CA HIS A 154 21.55 11.17 -18.87
C HIS A 154 22.16 12.40 -19.56
N THR A 155 22.52 13.43 -18.81
CA THR A 155 23.30 14.56 -19.32
C THR A 155 24.77 14.17 -19.32
N LYS A 156 25.35 14.00 -20.51
CA LYS A 156 26.80 13.84 -20.65
C LYS A 156 27.46 15.20 -20.42
N HIS A 157 28.04 15.39 -19.24
CA HIS A 157 28.92 16.52 -18.96
C HIS A 157 30.34 16.11 -19.34
N VAL A 158 30.86 16.70 -20.42
CA VAL A 158 32.27 16.55 -20.82
C VAL A 158 33.04 17.71 -20.21
N TYR A 159 33.85 17.44 -19.19
CA TYR A 159 34.74 18.42 -18.59
C TYR A 159 36.02 18.48 -19.44
N LYS A 160 36.31 19.66 -19.99
CA LYS A 160 37.60 19.95 -20.62
C LYS A 160 38.50 20.52 -19.54
N ILE A 161 39.65 19.89 -19.32
CA ILE A 161 40.66 20.38 -18.40
C ILE A 161 41.56 21.31 -19.22
N ASP A 162 41.58 22.60 -18.85
CA ASP A 162 42.35 23.61 -19.59
C ASP A 162 43.84 23.58 -19.27
N ASP A 163 44.23 23.15 -18.06
CA ASP A 163 45.63 23.08 -17.62
C ASP A 163 46.02 21.68 -17.10
N PRO A 164 46.87 20.93 -17.83
CA PRO A 164 47.24 19.55 -17.49
C PRO A 164 48.17 19.43 -16.27
N ARG A 165 48.69 20.53 -15.73
CA ARG A 165 49.59 20.54 -14.55
C ARG A 165 48.83 20.44 -13.22
N VAL A 166 47.53 20.72 -13.22
CA VAL A 166 46.68 20.66 -12.02
C VAL A 166 46.37 19.22 -11.61
N LEU A 167 46.59 18.25 -12.52
CA LEU A 167 46.11 16.88 -12.38
C LEU A 167 47.09 15.90 -11.69
N GLY A 168 48.32 16.32 -11.38
CA GLY A 168 49.31 15.45 -10.75
C GLY A 168 49.57 14.17 -11.55
N ASP A 169 49.53 13.01 -10.89
CA ASP A 169 49.75 11.67 -11.48
C ASP A 169 48.48 11.04 -12.10
N ALA A 170 47.35 11.76 -12.16
CA ALA A 170 46.11 11.20 -12.69
C ALA A 170 46.16 11.05 -14.22
N VAL A 171 46.03 9.80 -14.69
CA VAL A 171 45.93 9.47 -16.12
C VAL A 171 44.49 9.71 -16.59
N VAL A 172 44.30 10.62 -17.55
CA VAL A 172 42.99 10.92 -18.14
C VAL A 172 42.76 10.05 -19.37
N ASP A 173 42.17 8.88 -19.17
CA ASP A 173 41.62 8.07 -20.27
C ASP A 173 40.13 8.41 -20.49
N GLU A 174 39.58 8.10 -21.68
CA GLU A 174 38.20 8.46 -22.08
C GLU A 174 37.10 7.87 -21.15
N GLU A 175 37.44 6.88 -20.32
CA GLU A 175 36.53 6.23 -19.39
C GLU A 175 37.13 6.18 -17.97
N THR A 176 36.58 6.97 -17.05
CA THR A 176 36.94 6.92 -15.63
C THR A 176 36.09 5.88 -14.90
N THR A 177 36.69 4.75 -14.53
CA THR A 177 36.06 3.74 -13.66
C THR A 177 36.25 4.11 -12.20
N VAL A 178 35.15 4.41 -11.50
CA VAL A 178 35.14 4.63 -10.05
C VAL A 178 34.79 3.32 -9.35
N SER A 179 35.77 2.71 -8.69
CA SER A 179 35.58 1.56 -7.81
C SER A 179 35.00 2.08 -6.49
N VAL A 180 33.71 1.86 -6.24
CA VAL A 180 33.10 2.15 -4.93
C VAL A 180 33.27 0.93 -4.06
N ASP A 181 34.39 0.87 -3.35
CA ASP A 181 34.55 -0.10 -2.26
C ASP A 181 33.67 0.35 -1.10
N SER A 182 32.78 -0.53 -0.64
CA SER A 182 31.92 -0.26 0.50
C SER A 182 32.81 -0.02 1.73
N VAL A 183 32.90 1.23 2.17
CA VAL A 183 33.63 1.62 3.37
C VAL A 183 32.99 0.90 4.55
N GLU A 184 33.69 -0.10 5.08
CA GLU A 184 33.30 -0.81 6.28
C GLU A 184 33.15 0.22 7.42
N ASN A 185 32.07 0.14 8.20
CA ASN A 185 31.71 1.17 9.19
C ASN A 185 32.97 1.55 10.02
N PRO A 186 33.40 2.82 10.04
CA PRO A 186 34.67 3.24 10.63
C PRO A 186 34.78 2.91 12.12
N TYR A 187 33.66 2.73 12.83
CA TYR A 187 33.64 2.24 14.20
C TYR A 187 33.99 0.76 14.35
N MET A 188 33.62 -0.09 13.39
CA MET A 188 33.96 -1.52 13.40
C MET A 188 35.45 -1.74 13.13
N VAL A 189 36.02 -0.96 12.20
CA VAL A 189 37.45 -0.98 11.89
C VAL A 189 38.30 -0.53 13.09
N LYS A 190 37.89 0.55 13.79
CA LYS A 190 38.58 1.03 15.01
C LYS A 190 38.52 0.06 16.19
N ALA A 191 37.41 -0.68 16.32
CA ALA A 191 37.26 -1.70 17.35
C ALA A 191 38.02 -2.99 17.05
N GLY A 192 38.58 -3.13 15.84
CA GLY A 192 39.33 -4.32 15.41
C GLY A 192 38.48 -5.58 15.32
N VAL A 193 37.15 -5.46 15.36
CA VAL A 193 36.27 -6.62 15.35
C VAL A 193 35.85 -6.89 13.91
N SER A 194 36.30 -8.01 13.36
CA SER A 194 35.95 -8.39 12.00
C SER A 194 34.48 -8.82 11.93
N LEU A 195 33.79 -8.44 10.85
CA LEU A 195 32.38 -8.81 10.63
C LEU A 195 32.15 -10.33 10.73
N VAL A 196 33.15 -11.10 10.30
CA VAL A 196 33.18 -12.56 10.35
C VAL A 196 33.20 -13.07 11.79
N GLU A 197 33.93 -12.42 12.70
CA GLU A 197 33.97 -12.80 14.11
C GLU A 197 32.66 -12.49 14.82
N ILE A 198 32.04 -11.34 14.53
CA ILE A 198 30.72 -10.98 15.08
C ILE A 198 29.67 -11.98 14.61
N ALA A 199 29.70 -12.33 13.32
CA ALA A 199 28.80 -13.32 12.76
C ALA A 199 29.02 -14.70 13.41
N LYS A 200 30.27 -15.12 13.62
CA LYS A 200 30.59 -16.38 14.33
C LYS A 200 30.11 -16.37 15.78
N ALA A 201 30.28 -15.26 16.51
CA ALA A 201 29.78 -15.12 17.88
C ALA A 201 28.24 -15.22 17.93
N ASN A 202 27.56 -14.68 16.92
CA ASN A 202 26.12 -14.77 16.76
C ASN A 202 25.66 -16.04 16.03
N HIS A 203 26.55 -17.00 15.78
CA HIS A 203 26.27 -18.27 15.09
C HIS A 203 25.61 -18.09 13.70
N VAL A 204 25.94 -17.00 13.01
CA VAL A 204 25.45 -16.66 11.67
C VAL A 204 26.43 -17.15 10.60
N ASN A 205 25.94 -17.95 9.66
CA ASN A 205 26.73 -18.44 8.53
C ASN A 205 26.70 -17.45 7.36
N LEU A 206 27.75 -16.63 7.23
CA LEU A 206 27.86 -15.62 6.16
C LEU A 206 27.90 -16.23 4.75
N GLN A 207 28.40 -17.46 4.58
CA GLN A 207 28.43 -18.15 3.28
C GLN A 207 27.05 -18.39 2.67
N LYS A 208 26.00 -18.49 3.50
CA LYS A 208 24.62 -18.71 3.05
C LYS A 208 23.80 -17.43 3.03
N SER A 209 24.41 -16.28 3.36
CA SER A 209 23.70 -15.02 3.50
C SER A 209 23.03 -14.59 2.20
N GLU A 210 23.74 -14.71 1.08
CA GLU A 210 23.23 -14.41 -0.26
C GLU A 210 22.04 -15.31 -0.64
N GLU A 211 22.17 -16.62 -0.43
CA GLU A 211 21.10 -17.57 -0.72
C GLU A 211 19.85 -17.31 0.12
N VAL A 212 20.01 -16.94 1.40
CA VAL A 212 18.91 -16.56 2.29
C VAL A 212 18.27 -15.25 1.82
N LEU A 213 19.07 -14.28 1.40
CA LEU A 213 18.60 -13.00 0.87
C LEU A 213 17.77 -13.24 -0.40
N GLU A 214 18.26 -14.01 -1.36
CA GLU A 214 17.54 -14.36 -2.59
C GLU A 214 16.20 -15.05 -2.30
N LYS A 215 16.20 -16.05 -1.41
CA LYS A 215 14.97 -16.74 -1.00
C LYS A 215 13.96 -15.81 -0.32
N SER A 216 14.44 -14.85 0.47
CA SER A 216 13.58 -13.86 1.14
C SER A 216 12.95 -12.89 0.14
N ILE A 217 13.73 -12.41 -0.82
CA ILE A 217 13.27 -11.54 -1.90
C ILE A 217 12.21 -12.26 -2.74
N ASP A 218 12.44 -13.52 -3.09
CA ASP A 218 11.48 -14.32 -3.85
C ASP A 218 10.19 -14.58 -3.08
N ARG A 219 10.29 -14.83 -1.77
CA ARG A 219 9.11 -14.96 -0.90
C ARG A 219 8.32 -13.65 -0.85
N ALA A 220 9.00 -12.53 -0.68
CA ALA A 220 8.39 -11.21 -0.67
C ALA A 220 7.70 -10.88 -2.01
N LYS A 221 8.36 -11.17 -3.14
CA LYS A 221 7.77 -11.03 -4.49
C LYS A 221 6.52 -11.88 -4.65
N LYS A 222 6.56 -13.15 -4.24
CA LYS A 222 5.38 -14.05 -4.29
C LYS A 222 4.25 -13.51 -3.40
N TYR A 223 4.56 -13.04 -2.20
CA TYR A 223 3.58 -12.46 -1.29
C TYR A 223 2.96 -11.18 -1.85
N ALA A 224 3.76 -10.30 -2.46
CA ALA A 224 3.27 -9.10 -3.13
C ALA A 224 2.29 -9.42 -4.27
N VAL A 225 2.54 -10.51 -5.01
CA VAL A 225 1.60 -11.02 -6.02
C VAL A 225 0.31 -11.55 -5.38
N ILE A 226 0.40 -12.28 -4.26
CA ILE A 226 -0.78 -12.81 -3.54
C ILE A 226 -1.64 -11.68 -2.97
N CYS A 227 -1.01 -10.67 -2.36
CA CYS A 227 -1.67 -9.48 -1.83
C CYS A 227 -2.21 -8.54 -2.92
N GLY A 228 -1.94 -8.81 -4.20
CA GLY A 228 -2.40 -8.00 -5.33
C GLY A 228 -1.73 -6.63 -5.42
N VAL A 229 -0.68 -6.38 -4.64
CA VAL A 229 0.15 -5.17 -4.68
C VAL A 229 0.95 -5.16 -5.97
N ASP A 230 1.49 -6.31 -6.36
CA ASP A 230 2.23 -6.46 -7.61
C ASP A 230 1.41 -7.22 -8.65
N LYS A 231 1.29 -6.66 -9.86
CA LYS A 231 0.56 -7.30 -10.97
C LYS A 231 1.55 -8.19 -11.69
N SER A 232 1.43 -9.51 -11.52
CA SER A 232 2.26 -10.49 -12.21
C SER A 232 2.18 -10.31 -13.73
N LYS A 233 3.12 -9.52 -14.28
CA LYS A 233 3.18 -9.05 -15.67
C LYS A 233 1.96 -8.21 -16.09
N PRO A 234 2.16 -7.12 -16.87
CA PRO A 234 1.04 -6.38 -17.42
C PRO A 234 0.21 -7.33 -18.29
N LYS A 235 -1.09 -7.48 -17.95
CA LYS A 235 -2.04 -8.26 -18.76
C LYS A 235 -1.90 -7.80 -20.22
N GLN A 236 -1.43 -8.68 -21.09
CA GLN A 236 -1.27 -8.38 -22.52
C GLN A 236 -2.64 -7.91 -23.04
N LYS A 237 -2.72 -6.65 -23.47
CA LYS A 237 -3.99 -6.08 -23.94
C LYS A 237 -4.50 -6.97 -25.07
N LYS A 238 -5.70 -7.55 -24.90
CA LYS A 238 -6.36 -8.32 -25.95
C LYS A 238 -6.43 -7.42 -27.19
N LYS A 239 -5.77 -7.83 -28.28
CA LYS A 239 -5.84 -7.09 -29.54
C LYS A 239 -7.31 -7.09 -29.96
N LYS A 240 -7.93 -5.91 -30.08
CA LYS A 240 -9.28 -5.79 -30.66
C LYS A 240 -9.24 -6.44 -32.05
N PHE A 241 -10.30 -7.15 -32.43
CA PHE A 241 -10.40 -7.72 -33.77
C PHE A 241 -10.25 -6.58 -34.78
N ARG A 242 -9.08 -6.55 -35.44
CA ARG A 242 -8.74 -5.62 -36.51
C ARG A 242 -8.20 -6.48 -37.64
N TYR A 243 -8.65 -6.19 -38.85
CA TYR A 243 -8.05 -6.80 -40.03
C TYR A 243 -6.55 -6.47 -40.06
N LEU A 244 -5.75 -7.52 -40.13
CA LEU A 244 -4.31 -7.41 -40.32
C LEU A 244 -4.06 -6.63 -41.62
N THR A 245 -3.15 -5.65 -41.56
CA THR A 245 -2.74 -4.92 -42.76
C THR A 245 -2.10 -5.88 -43.76
N LYS A 246 -1.98 -5.47 -45.03
CA LYS A 246 -1.33 -6.30 -46.06
C LYS A 246 0.12 -6.68 -45.67
N GLY A 247 0.84 -5.79 -44.98
CA GLY A 247 2.17 -6.06 -44.43
C GLY A 247 2.16 -7.11 -43.31
N GLU A 248 1.27 -6.94 -42.32
CA GLU A 248 1.14 -7.87 -41.19
C GLU A 248 0.74 -9.29 -41.66
N ARG A 249 -0.12 -9.41 -42.69
CA ARG A 249 -0.48 -10.71 -43.31
C ARG A 249 0.70 -11.38 -44.00
N ARG A 250 1.51 -10.60 -44.72
CA ARG A 250 2.73 -11.12 -45.38
C ARG A 250 3.72 -11.66 -44.36
N GLU A 251 3.93 -10.94 -43.25
CA GLU A 251 4.80 -11.40 -42.17
C GLU A 251 4.29 -12.66 -41.47
N ASN A 252 2.99 -12.75 -41.19
CA ASN A 252 2.40 -13.96 -40.60
C ASN A 252 2.58 -15.17 -41.53
N ASN A 253 2.36 -14.99 -42.84
CA ASN A 253 2.62 -16.05 -43.83
C ASN A 253 4.11 -16.41 -43.88
N ARG A 254 5.02 -15.43 -43.79
CA ARG A 254 6.47 -15.68 -43.71
C ARG A 254 6.84 -16.48 -42.46
N LYS A 255 6.31 -16.10 -41.29
CA LYS A 255 6.53 -16.81 -40.01
C LYS A 255 5.98 -18.24 -40.05
N ALA A 256 4.79 -18.44 -40.62
CA ALA A 256 4.20 -19.77 -40.78
C ALA A 256 5.01 -20.66 -41.74
N LYS A 257 5.52 -20.09 -42.84
CA LYS A 257 6.44 -20.81 -43.74
C LYS A 257 7.74 -21.17 -43.03
N LEU A 258 8.35 -20.24 -42.30
CA LEU A 258 9.57 -20.47 -41.54
C LEU A 258 9.39 -21.52 -40.44
N SER A 259 8.29 -21.50 -39.70
CA SER A 259 8.01 -22.53 -38.69
C SER A 259 7.82 -23.90 -39.32
N LYS A 260 7.13 -23.96 -40.47
CA LYS A 260 6.95 -25.20 -41.24
C LYS A 260 8.26 -25.72 -41.86
N MET A 261 9.20 -24.85 -42.21
CA MET A 261 10.55 -25.27 -42.63
C MET A 261 11.39 -25.75 -41.45
N LYS A 262 11.36 -25.03 -40.32
CA LYS A 262 12.06 -25.45 -39.10
C LYS A 262 11.56 -26.79 -38.56
N SER A 263 10.26 -27.08 -38.65
CA SER A 263 9.72 -28.37 -38.26
C SER A 263 10.11 -29.50 -39.21
N ARG A 264 10.35 -29.20 -40.50
CA ARG A 264 10.79 -30.18 -41.50
C ARG A 264 12.28 -30.52 -41.43
N ASN A 265 13.10 -29.64 -40.87
CA ASN A 265 14.53 -29.86 -40.68
C ASN A 265 14.86 -30.42 -39.28
N ARG A 266 13.85 -30.86 -38.52
CA ARG A 266 14.00 -31.45 -37.17
C ARG A 266 13.86 -32.98 -37.17
N ASP A 267 13.67 -33.58 -38.34
CA ASP A 267 13.85 -35.02 -38.62
C ASP A 267 15.21 -35.21 -39.29
#